data_AF-C3ZID0-F1
#
_entry.id   AF-C3ZID0-F1
#
_cell.length_a   1.000
_cell.length_b   1.000
_cell.length_c   1.000
_cell.angle_alpha   90.00
_cell.angle_beta   90.00
_cell.angle_gamma   90.00
#
_symmetry.space_group_name_H-M   'P 1'
#
loop_
_entity.id
_entity.type
_entity.pdbx_description
1 polymer ?
#
loop_
_entity_poly.entity_id
_entity_poly.type
_entity_poly.pdbx_seq_one_letter_code
_entity_poly.pdbx_strand_id
1 'polypeptide(L)'
;VSIPEVLDGAWHMVMVTWQNKNGEWKVFVDGKLKATGNGLAAGHTIRPGGTWVLGQDQDTVGNAFQATEAFTGDLSELYVFDIVLPQEDMNKLAAGTFFGNVINW
;
A
#
# COMPACT_ATOMS: atom_id res chain seq x y z
N VAL A 1 -4.67 12.46 -0.92
CA VAL A 1 -5.60 12.02 -2.00
C VAL A 1 -6.78 11.34 -1.33
N SER A 2 -8.02 11.60 -1.76
CA SER A 2 -9.20 10.87 -1.30
C SER A 2 -9.73 9.99 -2.43
N ILE A 3 -10.03 8.73 -2.13
CA ILE A 3 -10.60 7.75 -3.06
C ILE A 3 -11.83 7.12 -2.37
N PRO A 4 -12.96 7.83 -2.28
CA PRO A 4 -14.10 7.39 -1.47
C PRO A 4 -14.78 6.12 -2.02
N GLU A 5 -14.58 5.81 -3.31
CA GLU A 5 -15.15 4.64 -3.97
C GLU A 5 -14.69 3.30 -3.36
N VAL A 6 -13.56 3.25 -2.64
CA VAL A 6 -13.14 1.99 -1.98
C VAL A 6 -13.90 1.69 -0.68
N LEU A 7 -14.78 2.59 -0.24
CA LEU A 7 -15.55 2.49 1.01
C LEU A 7 -17.04 2.20 0.75
N ASP A 8 -17.36 1.56 -0.37
CA ASP A 8 -18.73 1.24 -0.77
C ASP A 8 -19.26 -0.10 -0.23
N GLY A 9 -18.41 -0.84 0.50
CA GLY A 9 -18.72 -2.15 1.07
C GLY A 9 -18.40 -3.33 0.14
N ALA A 10 -17.84 -3.10 -1.05
CA ALA A 10 -17.32 -4.14 -1.93
C ALA A 10 -15.82 -4.37 -1.72
N TRP A 11 -15.35 -5.52 -2.21
CA TRP A 11 -13.91 -5.80 -2.28
C TRP A 11 -13.27 -4.99 -3.41
N HIS A 12 -12.19 -4.29 -3.07
CA HIS A 12 -11.37 -3.57 -4.03
C HIS A 12 -9.91 -3.98 -3.92
N MET A 13 -9.25 -4.13 -5.06
CA MET A 13 -7.81 -4.31 -5.08
C MET A 13 -7.14 -2.94 -5.14
N VAL A 14 -6.45 -2.57 -4.06
CA VAL A 14 -5.71 -1.31 -3.96
C VAL A 14 -4.21 -1.59 -4.09
N MET A 15 -3.56 -0.94 -5.05
CA MET A 15 -2.12 -1.01 -5.23
C MET A 15 -1.51 0.37 -5.08
N VAL A 16 -0.47 0.47 -4.25
CA VAL A 16 0.27 1.72 -4.01
C VAL A 16 1.72 1.48 -4.34
N THR A 17 2.30 2.36 -5.16
CA THR A 17 3.73 2.33 -5.48
C THR A 17 4.39 3.61 -5.00
N TRP A 18 5.65 3.52 -4.58
CA TRP A 18 6.51 4.65 -4.32
C TRP A 18 7.95 4.31 -4.70
N GLN A 19 8.71 5.29 -5.21
CA GLN A 19 10.15 5.15 -5.38
C GLN A 19 10.93 6.34 -4.83
N ASN A 20 12.12 6.07 -4.32
CA ASN A 20 12.95 7.10 -3.70
C ASN A 20 13.54 8.12 -4.69
N LYS A 21 13.86 7.73 -5.93
CA LYS A 21 14.68 8.55 -6.84
C LYS A 21 14.15 9.97 -7.03
N ASN A 22 12.85 10.11 -7.29
CA ASN A 22 12.17 11.40 -7.43
C ASN A 22 10.93 11.53 -6.52
N GLY A 23 10.69 10.56 -5.63
CA GLY A 23 9.48 10.51 -4.81
C GLY A 23 8.20 10.29 -5.61
N GLU A 24 8.27 9.66 -6.78
CA GLU A 24 7.10 9.29 -7.58
C GLU A 24 6.27 8.25 -6.84
N TRP A 25 4.97 8.51 -6.77
CA TRP A 25 4.00 7.60 -6.20
C TRP A 25 2.77 7.48 -7.10
N LYS A 26 2.11 6.32 -7.04
CA LYS A 26 0.88 6.01 -7.78
C LYS A 26 -0.05 5.21 -6.89
N VAL A 27 -1.35 5.43 -7.06
CA VAL A 27 -2.41 4.65 -6.45
C VAL A 27 -3.31 4.12 -7.54
N PHE A 28 -3.49 2.80 -7.55
CA PHE A 28 -4.39 2.10 -8.45
C PHE A 28 -5.52 1.46 -7.63
N VAL A 29 -6.73 1.51 -8.17
CA VAL A 29 -7.89 0.79 -7.64
C VAL A 29 -8.49 -0.01 -8.78
N ASP A 30 -8.64 -1.32 -8.57
CA ASP A 30 -9.16 -2.27 -9.55
C ASP A 30 -8.42 -2.17 -10.90
N GLY A 31 -7.09 -2.07 -10.81
CA GLY A 31 -6.18 -1.95 -11.95
C GLY A 31 -6.17 -0.59 -12.65
N LYS A 32 -6.99 0.38 -12.22
CA LYS A 32 -7.05 1.73 -12.81
C LYS A 32 -6.26 2.73 -11.99
N LEU A 33 -5.44 3.56 -12.65
CA LEU A 33 -4.74 4.65 -12.00
C LEU A 33 -5.74 5.70 -11.47
N LYS A 34 -5.75 5.94 -10.16
CA LYS A 34 -6.64 6.90 -9.50
C LYS A 34 -5.93 8.17 -9.07
N ALA A 35 -4.66 8.05 -8.68
CA ALA A 35 -3.85 9.21 -8.32
C ALA A 35 -2.37 8.96 -8.53
N THR A 36 -1.63 10.03 -8.76
CA THR A 36 -0.17 10.01 -8.86
C THR A 36 0.40 11.37 -8.48
N GLY A 37 1.68 11.38 -8.11
CA GLY A 37 2.45 12.58 -7.85
C GLY A 37 3.93 12.26 -7.77
N ASN A 38 4.73 13.29 -7.48
CA ASN A 38 6.18 13.19 -7.30
C ASN A 38 6.63 14.05 -6.10
N GLY A 39 7.91 13.99 -5.76
CA GLY A 39 8.51 14.78 -4.69
C GLY A 39 8.24 14.26 -3.27
N LEU A 40 7.44 13.20 -3.11
CA LEU A 40 7.18 12.62 -1.79
C LEU A 40 8.44 11.91 -1.28
N ALA A 41 9.09 12.49 -0.28
CA ALA A 41 10.30 11.93 0.33
C ALA A 41 11.41 11.55 -0.69
N ALA A 42 11.61 12.38 -1.72
CA ALA A 42 12.65 12.14 -2.72
C ALA A 42 14.04 12.00 -2.08
N GLY A 43 14.82 11.01 -2.51
CA GLY A 43 16.13 10.65 -1.98
C GLY A 43 16.10 9.89 -0.65
N HIS A 44 14.92 9.66 -0.05
CA HIS A 44 14.81 8.97 1.23
C HIS A 44 15.02 7.45 1.08
N THR A 45 15.72 6.85 2.04
CA THR A 45 15.81 5.39 2.17
C THR A 45 15.00 4.97 3.39
N ILE A 46 14.04 4.07 3.20
CA ILE A 46 13.25 3.49 4.28
C ILE A 46 14.20 2.82 5.28
N ARG A 47 14.11 3.20 6.55
CA ARG A 47 14.98 2.68 7.62
C ARG A 47 14.55 1.26 8.00
N PRO A 48 15.50 0.34 8.28
CA PRO A 48 15.16 -0.97 8.81
C PRO A 48 14.71 -0.90 10.27
N GLY A 49 14.14 -2.00 10.79
CA GLY A 49 13.78 -2.15 12.21
C GLY A 49 12.39 -1.62 12.59
N GLY A 50 11.52 -1.36 11.61
CA GLY A 50 10.12 -1.00 11.84
C GLY A 50 9.21 -2.19 12.16
N THR A 51 7.93 -1.91 12.39
CA THR A 51 6.88 -2.92 12.62
C THR A 51 5.74 -2.72 11.61
N TRP A 52 5.22 -3.82 11.07
CA TRP A 52 4.01 -3.83 10.25
C TRP A 52 2.79 -3.99 11.15
N VAL A 53 1.84 -3.07 11.00
CA VAL A 53 0.57 -3.06 11.74
C VAL A 53 -0.55 -2.87 10.73
N LEU A 54 -1.58 -3.71 10.84
CA LEU A 54 -2.83 -3.59 10.09
C LEU A 54 -3.94 -3.24 11.07
N GLY A 55 -4.88 -2.41 10.63
CA GLY A 55 -6.05 -2.08 11.44
C GLY A 55 -5.91 -0.89 12.39
N GLN A 56 -4.70 -0.34 12.57
CA GLN A 56 -4.43 0.73 13.54
C GLN A 56 -3.41 1.73 12.98
N ASP A 57 -3.52 2.99 13.39
CA ASP A 57 -2.51 4.03 13.14
C ASP A 57 -1.40 4.00 14.20
N GLN A 58 -0.14 4.15 13.79
CA GLN A 58 1.04 4.06 14.66
C GLN A 58 1.60 5.45 14.99
N ASP A 59 1.41 5.91 16.22
CA ASP A 59 2.07 7.11 16.73
C ASP A 59 3.54 6.84 17.15
N THR A 60 3.85 5.59 17.49
CA THR A 60 5.21 5.10 17.77
C THR A 60 5.40 3.70 17.19
N VAL A 61 6.65 3.26 16.99
CA VAL A 61 6.95 1.95 16.39
C VAL A 61 6.29 0.83 17.22
N GLY A 62 5.28 0.19 16.64
CA GLY A 62 4.53 -0.94 17.21
C GLY A 62 3.58 -0.59 18.36
N ASN A 63 3.27 0.68 18.62
CA ASN A 63 2.49 1.07 19.81
C ASN A 63 1.74 2.42 19.64
N ALA A 64 1.06 2.84 20.72
CA ALA A 64 0.29 4.07 20.86
C ALA A 64 -0.95 4.14 19.96
N PHE A 65 -1.66 3.02 19.82
CA PHE A 65 -2.91 2.92 19.06
C PHE A 65 -4.06 3.65 19.74
N GLN A 66 -4.90 4.31 18.93
CA GLN A 66 -6.13 4.94 19.39
C GLN A 66 -7.35 4.29 18.74
N ALA A 67 -8.34 3.90 19.56
CA ALA A 67 -9.52 3.20 19.07
C ALA A 67 -10.33 4.00 18.02
N THR A 68 -10.23 5.33 18.04
CA THR A 68 -10.87 6.23 17.08
C THR A 68 -10.21 6.25 15.70
N GLU A 69 -9.00 5.71 15.57
CA GLU A 69 -8.20 5.65 14.34
C GLU A 69 -8.14 4.22 13.77
N ALA A 70 -8.85 3.29 14.41
CA ALA A 70 -8.89 1.91 14.00
C ALA A 70 -9.65 1.74 12.67
N PHE A 71 -9.08 0.97 11.75
CA PHE A 71 -9.79 0.52 10.57
C PHE A 71 -10.82 -0.55 10.97
N THR A 72 -12.05 -0.39 10.49
CA THR A 72 -13.14 -1.35 10.65
C THR A 72 -13.58 -1.83 9.27
N GLY A 73 -13.33 -3.10 8.98
CA GLY A 73 -13.64 -3.73 7.70
C GLY A 73 -12.81 -5.00 7.53
N ASP A 74 -12.84 -5.56 6.33
CA ASP A 74 -12.11 -6.77 5.99
C ASP A 74 -10.87 -6.44 5.15
N LEU A 75 -9.76 -7.16 5.42
CA LEU A 75 -8.53 -7.10 4.64
C LEU A 75 -8.19 -8.51 4.18
N SER A 76 -7.65 -8.62 2.96
CA SER A 76 -7.17 -9.88 2.40
C SER A 76 -6.02 -9.61 1.44
N GLU A 77 -5.26 -10.64 1.10
CA GLU A 77 -4.29 -10.60 0.00
C GLU A 77 -3.25 -9.46 0.12
N LEU A 78 -2.59 -9.36 1.29
CA LEU A 78 -1.56 -8.35 1.53
C LEU A 78 -0.19 -8.79 0.99
N TYR A 79 0.32 -8.02 0.04
CA TYR A 79 1.64 -8.24 -0.55
C TYR A 79 2.49 -6.96 -0.50
N VAL A 80 3.78 -7.11 -0.21
CA VAL A 80 4.75 -6.01 -0.21
C VAL A 80 5.98 -6.39 -1.02
N PHE A 81 6.48 -5.42 -1.78
CA PHE A 81 7.63 -5.57 -2.68
C PHE A 81 8.70 -4.51 -2.38
N ASP A 82 9.97 -4.85 -2.59
CA ASP A 82 11.10 -3.93 -2.50
C ASP A 82 11.39 -3.16 -3.80
N ILE A 83 10.56 -3.37 -4.83
CA ILE A 83 10.61 -2.71 -6.14
C ILE A 83 9.25 -2.11 -6.51
N VAL A 84 9.28 -1.13 -7.42
CA VAL A 84 8.07 -0.70 -8.12
C VAL A 84 7.73 -1.75 -9.18
N LEU A 85 6.58 -2.41 -9.03
CA LEU A 85 6.12 -3.38 -10.00
C LEU A 85 5.72 -2.71 -11.33
N PRO A 86 6.13 -3.27 -12.48
CA PRO A 86 5.56 -2.88 -13.76
C PRO A 86 4.09 -3.29 -13.84
N GLN A 87 3.34 -2.65 -14.73
CA GLN A 87 1.90 -2.91 -14.90
C GLN A 87 1.58 -4.38 -15.17
N GLU A 88 2.46 -5.09 -15.90
CA GLU A 88 2.28 -6.50 -16.20
C GLU A 88 2.27 -7.36 -14.92
N ASP A 89 3.20 -7.12 -14.00
CA ASP A 89 3.30 -7.89 -12.76
C ASP A 89 2.20 -7.51 -11.76
N MET A 90 1.76 -6.25 -11.76
CA MET A 90 0.54 -5.84 -11.04
C MET A 90 -0.70 -6.60 -11.54
N ASN A 91 -0.81 -6.86 -12.85
CA ASN A 91 -1.91 -7.66 -13.38
C ASN A 91 -1.79 -9.15 -12.99
N LYS A 92 -0.57 -9.70 -12.91
CA LYS A 92 -0.35 -11.08 -12.42
C LYS A 92 -0.68 -11.21 -10.93
N LEU A 93 -0.37 -10.19 -10.13
CA LEU A 93 -0.75 -10.09 -8.73
C LEU A 93 -2.27 -10.11 -8.58
N ALA A 94 -2.98 -9.30 -9.37
CA ALA A 94 -4.45 -9.29 -9.42
C ALA A 94 -5.06 -10.65 -9.80
N ALA A 95 -4.33 -11.45 -10.58
CA ALA A 95 -4.73 -12.80 -10.98
C ALA A 95 -4.30 -13.89 -9.98
N GLY A 96 -3.64 -13.54 -8.87
CA GLY A 96 -3.16 -14.51 -7.86
C GLY A 96 -2.00 -15.39 -8.34
N THR A 97 -1.22 -14.92 -9.31
CA THR A 97 -0.10 -15.67 -9.92
C THR A 97 1.26 -15.02 -9.67
N PHE A 98 1.30 -14.04 -8.78
CA PHE A 98 2.49 -13.29 -8.41
C PHE A 98 2.51 -13.09 -6.89
N PHE A 99 3.69 -13.20 -6.27
CA PHE A 99 3.84 -13.28 -4.81
C PHE A 99 4.84 -12.25 -4.30
N GLY A 100 4.60 -11.72 -3.11
CA GLY A 100 5.42 -10.68 -2.47
C GLY A 100 6.79 -11.19 -2.05
N ASN A 101 7.82 -10.33 -2.09
CA ASN A 101 9.16 -10.67 -1.62
C ASN A 101 9.54 -10.03 -0.27
N VAL A 102 8.71 -9.12 0.26
CA VAL A 102 8.87 -8.54 1.60
C VAL A 102 7.79 -9.06 2.56
N ILE A 103 6.51 -8.96 2.16
CA ILE A 103 5.38 -9.61 2.83
C ILE A 103 4.65 -10.40 1.76
N ASN A 104 4.34 -11.65 2.09
CA ASN A 104 3.53 -12.53 1.27
C ASN A 104 2.46 -13.17 2.16
N TRP A 105 1.20 -12.90 1.83
CA TRP A 105 0.06 -13.55 2.45
C TRP A 105 0.03 -15.05 2.13
#